data_AF-A0A327WGI9-F1
#
_entry.id   AF-A0A327WGI9-F1
#
_cell.length_a   1.000
_cell.length_b   1.000
_cell.length_c   1.000
_cell.angle_alpha   90.00
_cell.angle_beta   90.00
_cell.angle_gamma   90.00
#
_symmetry.space_group_name_H-M   'P 1'
#
loop_
_entity.id
_entity.type
_entity.pdbx_description
1 polymer ?
#
loop_
_entity_poly.entity_id
_entity_poly.type
_entity_poly.pdbx_seq_one_letter_code
_entity_poly.pdbx_strand_id
1 'polypeptide(L)'
;MGTFFAVLGIAFALFILKFIYDNFLTDNAEKAWQKLKERDPQVAQMIEQNQGLNLKTNYRIREDGLYLWTFQGNGPNGYIAGISMGLVFQNGRVGKFEAEFVVALSKEEVRQVIQSTTTGYLQEVSPDTADYDVDGKGLFIRFYPDPQKPNTYLELVGEITAKGLRLDLTQHFINYLKADLDSQVLFKGAEFIFLPAY
;
A
#
# COMPACT_ATOMS: atom_id res chain seq x y z
N MET A 1 -26.26 47.01 -20.47
CA MET A 1 -24.84 46.95 -20.05
C MET A 1 -24.64 47.01 -18.53
N GLY A 2 -25.50 47.60 -17.70
CA GLY A 2 -25.23 47.76 -16.26
C GLY A 2 -25.19 46.48 -15.39
N THR A 3 -25.96 45.45 -15.72
CA THR A 3 -26.03 44.21 -14.91
C THR A 3 -24.82 43.29 -15.10
N PHE A 4 -24.20 43.28 -16.28
CA PHE A 4 -23.02 42.44 -16.57
C PHE A 4 -21.78 42.95 -15.84
N PHE A 5 -21.58 44.28 -15.77
CA PHE A 5 -20.52 44.90 -14.98
C PHE A 5 -20.73 44.73 -13.46
N ALA A 6 -21.99 44.69 -12.99
CA ALA A 6 -22.29 44.41 -11.58
C ALA A 6 -21.95 42.96 -11.19
N VAL A 7 -22.28 41.97 -12.04
CA VAL A 7 -21.93 40.56 -11.80
C VAL A 7 -20.42 40.33 -11.85
N LEU A 8 -19.72 40.97 -12.80
CA LEU A 8 -18.25 40.94 -12.85
C LEU A 8 -17.61 41.60 -11.62
N GLY A 9 -18.16 42.71 -11.15
CA GLY A 9 -17.68 43.39 -9.94
C GLY A 9 -17.85 42.54 -8.68
N ILE A 10 -18.99 41.86 -8.53
CA ILE A 10 -19.24 40.94 -7.40
C ILE A 10 -18.32 39.71 -7.48
N ALA A 11 -18.15 39.12 -8.66
CA ALA A 11 -17.25 37.98 -8.85
C ALA A 11 -15.79 38.36 -8.56
N PHE A 12 -15.35 39.55 -8.97
CA PHE A 12 -14.01 40.07 -8.68
C PHE A 12 -13.82 40.37 -7.19
N ALA A 13 -14.82 40.95 -6.52
CA ALA A 13 -14.79 41.18 -5.08
C ALA A 13 -14.72 39.86 -4.29
N LEU A 14 -15.49 38.84 -4.68
CA LEU A 14 -15.43 37.50 -4.07
C LEU A 14 -14.09 36.81 -4.32
N PHE A 15 -13.49 37.00 -5.49
CA PHE A 15 -12.16 36.48 -5.80
C PHE A 15 -11.08 37.13 -4.92
N ILE A 16 -11.12 38.45 -4.73
CA ILE A 16 -10.21 39.16 -3.84
C ILE A 16 -10.43 38.76 -2.38
N LEU A 17 -11.68 38.63 -1.92
CA LEU A 17 -11.97 38.18 -0.56
C LEU A 17 -11.48 36.76 -0.30
N LYS A 18 -11.64 35.86 -1.27
CA LYS A 18 -11.07 34.50 -1.21
C LYS A 18 -9.55 34.55 -1.18
N PHE A 19 -8.92 35.38 -2.02
CA PHE A 19 -7.47 35.54 -2.05
C PHE A 19 -6.90 36.14 -0.75
N ILE A 20 -7.61 37.09 -0.13
CA ILE A 20 -7.24 37.66 1.17
C ILE A 20 -7.46 36.62 2.28
N TYR A 21 -8.55 35.85 2.24
CA TYR A 21 -8.81 34.79 3.21
C TYR A 21 -7.76 33.66 3.15
N ASP A 22 -7.42 33.23 1.94
CA ASP A 22 -6.39 32.21 1.70
C ASP A 22 -5.01 32.74 2.14
N ASN A 23 -4.67 34.00 1.86
CA ASN A 23 -3.43 34.61 2.36
C ASN A 23 -3.44 34.84 3.89
N PHE A 24 -4.57 35.20 4.49
CA PHE A 24 -4.68 35.45 5.94
C PHE A 24 -4.56 34.15 6.76
N LEU A 25 -5.06 33.03 6.23
CA LEU A 25 -4.84 31.70 6.79
C LEU A 25 -3.38 31.27 6.64
N THR A 26 -2.75 31.58 5.50
CA THR A 26 -1.35 31.21 5.22
C THR A 26 -0.36 32.01 6.08
N ASP A 27 -0.56 33.33 6.23
CA ASP A 27 0.30 34.19 7.06
C ASP A 27 0.17 33.91 8.57
N ASN A 28 -1.03 33.59 9.05
CA ASN A 28 -1.23 33.23 10.46
C ASN A 28 -0.72 31.82 10.77
N ALA A 29 -0.86 30.88 9.84
CA ALA A 29 -0.26 29.55 9.96
C ALA A 29 1.28 29.65 9.98
N GLU A 30 1.88 30.45 9.11
CA GLU A 30 3.33 30.64 9.08
C GLU A 30 3.84 31.33 10.35
N LYS A 31 3.15 32.37 10.84
CA LYS A 31 3.51 33.02 12.11
C LYS A 31 3.32 32.10 13.33
N ALA A 32 2.27 31.29 13.35
CA ALA A 32 2.06 30.30 14.42
C ALA A 32 3.10 29.19 14.36
N TRP A 33 3.53 28.82 13.15
CA TRP A 33 4.57 27.83 12.89
C TRP A 33 5.95 28.30 13.36
N GLN A 34 6.32 29.54 13.07
CA GLN A 34 7.55 30.12 13.59
C GLN A 34 7.53 30.21 15.12
N LYS A 35 6.39 30.59 15.73
CA LYS A 35 6.23 30.56 17.19
C LYS A 35 6.32 29.15 17.79
N LEU A 36 5.84 28.13 17.08
CA LEU A 36 5.97 26.73 17.52
C LEU A 36 7.44 26.28 17.49
N LYS A 37 8.20 26.64 16.44
CA LYS A 37 9.64 26.38 16.35
C LYS A 37 10.43 27.03 17.48
N GLU A 38 10.07 28.25 17.85
CA GLU A 38 10.70 28.97 18.96
C GLU A 38 10.34 28.38 20.33
N ARG A 39 9.09 27.94 20.51
CA ARG A 39 8.58 27.43 21.79
C ARG A 39 8.96 25.97 22.06
N ASP A 40 8.91 25.12 21.04
CA ASP A 40 9.21 23.69 21.14
C ASP A 40 9.89 23.20 19.85
N PRO A 41 11.22 23.37 19.75
CA PRO A 41 11.97 23.02 18.56
C PRO A 41 11.98 21.52 18.28
N GLN A 42 11.81 20.65 19.30
CA GLN A 42 11.77 19.20 19.10
C GLN A 42 10.45 18.76 18.45
N VAL A 43 9.32 19.32 18.90
CA VAL A 43 8.02 19.05 18.28
C VAL A 43 7.96 19.63 16.87
N ALA A 44 8.49 20.83 16.65
CA ALA A 44 8.54 21.42 15.31
C ALA A 44 9.43 20.60 14.36
N GLN A 45 10.58 20.13 14.82
CA GLN A 45 11.47 19.27 14.05
C GLN A 45 10.82 17.91 13.75
N MET A 46 10.11 17.31 14.71
CA MET A 46 9.30 16.11 14.45
C MET A 46 8.24 16.38 13.39
N ILE A 47 7.53 17.50 13.45
CA ILE A 47 6.49 17.81 12.47
C ILE A 47 7.10 18.09 11.09
N GLU A 48 8.25 18.77 10.97
CA GLU A 48 8.99 18.96 9.71
C GLU A 48 9.50 17.65 9.11
N GLN A 49 10.08 16.79 9.93
CA GLN A 49 10.49 15.45 9.52
C GLN A 49 9.31 14.57 9.11
N ASN A 50 8.10 14.90 9.58
CA ASN A 50 6.84 14.23 9.27
C ASN A 50 5.95 15.04 8.31
N GLN A 51 6.42 16.13 7.67
CA GLN A 51 5.61 16.93 6.74
C GLN A 51 5.18 16.17 5.47
N GLY A 52 5.68 14.93 5.27
CA GLY A 52 5.14 13.98 4.29
C GLY A 52 3.85 13.26 4.73
N LEU A 53 3.42 13.37 5.99
CA LEU A 53 2.17 12.82 6.51
C LEU A 53 1.03 13.83 6.32
N ASN A 54 0.60 13.98 5.07
CA ASN A 54 -0.60 14.71 4.72
C ASN A 54 -1.83 14.00 5.30
N LEU A 55 -2.43 14.56 6.35
CA LEU A 55 -3.64 14.10 7.03
C LEU A 55 -4.87 14.33 6.14
N LYS A 56 -5.05 13.46 5.12
CA LYS A 56 -6.30 13.10 4.38
C LYS A 56 -6.02 12.30 3.09
N THR A 57 -4.99 11.46 3.05
CA THR A 57 -4.75 10.58 1.90
C THR A 57 -5.57 9.30 2.06
N ASN A 58 -6.47 9.03 1.12
CA ASN A 58 -6.93 7.66 0.88
C ASN A 58 -5.67 6.79 0.78
N TYR A 59 -5.48 5.87 1.72
CA TYR A 59 -4.37 4.92 1.66
C TYR A 59 -4.64 4.00 0.48
N ARG A 60 -4.11 4.40 -0.68
CA ARG A 60 -4.31 3.69 -1.94
C ARG A 60 -3.13 2.77 -2.15
N ILE A 61 -3.41 1.52 -2.50
CA ILE A 61 -2.37 0.59 -2.95
C ILE A 61 -1.76 1.12 -4.25
N ARG A 62 -0.43 1.04 -4.33
CA ARG A 62 0.31 1.42 -5.53
C ARG A 62 0.27 0.28 -6.54
N GLU A 63 -0.25 0.56 -7.72
CA GLU A 63 -0.36 -0.40 -8.84
C GLU A 63 0.76 -0.23 -9.88
N ASP A 64 1.70 0.67 -9.60
CA ASP A 64 2.78 1.10 -10.50
C ASP A 64 4.15 0.52 -10.12
N GLY A 65 4.14 -0.61 -9.41
CA GLY A 65 5.32 -1.29 -8.93
C GLY A 65 5.04 -2.69 -8.36
N LEU A 66 6.04 -3.23 -7.69
CA LEU A 66 6.03 -4.56 -7.08
C LEU A 66 6.20 -4.42 -5.56
N TYR A 67 5.39 -5.13 -4.79
CA TYR A 67 5.61 -5.32 -3.36
C TYR A 67 6.39 -6.62 -3.15
N LEU A 68 7.58 -6.54 -2.55
CA LEU A 68 8.44 -7.70 -2.36
C LEU A 68 8.70 -7.92 -0.87
N TRP A 69 8.46 -9.13 -0.40
CA TRP A 69 8.88 -9.58 0.92
C TRP A 69 9.83 -10.77 0.75
N THR A 70 10.99 -10.72 1.42
CA THR A 70 11.96 -11.82 1.43
C THR A 70 12.21 -12.25 2.87
N PHE A 71 12.05 -13.54 3.12
CA PHE A 71 12.42 -14.18 4.37
C PHE A 71 13.65 -15.05 4.17
N GLN A 72 14.57 -15.01 5.13
CA GLN A 72 15.78 -15.80 5.14
C GLN A 72 15.90 -16.56 6.47
N GLY A 73 16.17 -17.86 6.39
CA GLY A 73 16.41 -18.72 7.53
C GLY A 73 17.59 -19.67 7.30
N ASN A 74 18.09 -20.27 8.38
CA ASN A 74 19.13 -21.29 8.30
C ASN A 74 18.48 -22.67 8.14
N GLY A 75 18.82 -23.38 7.07
CA GLY A 75 18.39 -24.76 6.84
C GLY A 75 19.17 -25.77 7.70
N PRO A 76 18.75 -27.06 7.70
CA PRO A 76 19.30 -28.11 8.56
C PRO A 76 20.82 -28.36 8.46
N ASN A 77 21.49 -27.85 7.41
CA ASN A 77 22.94 -28.00 7.19
C ASN A 77 23.69 -26.66 7.09
N GLY A 78 23.11 -25.57 7.64
CA GLY A 78 23.72 -24.24 7.59
C GLY A 78 23.64 -23.54 6.23
N TYR A 79 22.96 -24.14 5.24
CA TYR A 79 22.62 -23.42 4.01
C TYR A 79 21.56 -22.37 4.33
N ILE A 80 21.69 -21.21 3.70
CA ILE A 80 20.69 -20.16 3.77
C ILE A 80 19.52 -20.60 2.88
N ALA A 81 18.36 -20.83 3.49
CA ALA A 81 17.10 -21.00 2.78
C ALA A 81 16.36 -19.67 2.79
N GLY A 82 15.86 -19.22 1.65
CA GLY A 82 15.08 -18.00 1.59
C GLY A 82 13.93 -18.12 0.61
N ILE A 83 12.80 -17.53 0.99
CA ILE A 83 11.61 -17.43 0.15
C ILE A 83 11.37 -15.95 -0.10
N SER A 84 11.12 -15.60 -1.35
CA SER A 84 10.68 -14.27 -1.74
C SER A 84 9.26 -14.36 -2.28
N MET A 85 8.36 -13.56 -1.72
CA MET A 85 6.99 -13.41 -2.18
C MET A 85 6.81 -12.03 -2.80
N GLY A 86 6.36 -11.99 -4.04
CA GLY A 86 5.99 -10.76 -4.73
C GLY A 86 4.49 -10.61 -4.83
N LEU A 87 3.99 -9.37 -4.69
CA LEU A 87 2.61 -9.00 -4.92
C LEU A 87 2.53 -7.87 -5.96
N VAL A 88 1.73 -8.08 -7.00
CA VAL A 88 1.46 -7.11 -8.06
C VAL A 88 -0.03 -6.79 -8.04
N PHE A 89 -0.37 -5.50 -7.91
CA PHE A 89 -1.74 -5.03 -7.83
C PHE A 89 -2.15 -4.33 -9.13
N GLN A 90 -3.36 -4.61 -9.61
CA GLN A 90 -3.94 -3.92 -10.76
C GLN A 90 -5.46 -4.04 -10.75
N ASN A 91 -6.16 -2.91 -10.92
CA ASN A 91 -7.62 -2.88 -11.14
C ASN A 91 -8.44 -3.67 -10.10
N GLY A 92 -8.11 -3.55 -8.80
CA GLY A 92 -8.82 -4.26 -7.73
C GLY A 92 -8.44 -5.73 -7.54
N ARG A 93 -7.45 -6.22 -8.30
CA ARG A 93 -6.91 -7.58 -8.19
C ARG A 93 -5.46 -7.57 -7.79
N VAL A 94 -5.03 -8.67 -7.16
CA VAL A 94 -3.65 -8.93 -6.77
C VAL A 94 -3.20 -10.28 -7.32
N GLY A 95 -1.98 -10.31 -7.85
CA GLY A 95 -1.28 -11.53 -8.24
C GLY A 95 -0.11 -11.74 -7.30
N LYS A 96 0.07 -12.96 -6.81
CA LYS A 96 1.25 -13.38 -6.07
C LYS A 96 2.18 -14.21 -6.94
N PHE A 97 3.47 -14.14 -6.63
CA PHE A 97 4.43 -15.13 -7.09
C PHE A 97 5.42 -15.42 -5.98
N GLU A 98 5.97 -16.63 -6.00
CA GLU A 98 6.96 -17.10 -5.05
C GLU A 98 8.22 -17.48 -5.83
N ALA A 99 9.37 -17.06 -5.33
CA ALA A 99 10.67 -17.36 -5.91
C ALA A 99 11.65 -17.78 -4.81
N GLU A 100 12.58 -18.66 -5.19
CA GLU A 100 13.73 -18.96 -4.35
C GLU A 100 14.62 -17.72 -4.29
N PHE A 101 14.74 -17.18 -3.07
CA PHE A 101 15.60 -16.08 -2.65
C PHE A 101 16.02 -15.04 -3.72
N VAL A 102 15.23 -13.97 -3.83
CA VAL A 102 15.54 -12.80 -4.66
C VAL A 102 16.20 -11.73 -3.80
N VAL A 103 17.50 -11.46 -4.04
CA VAL A 103 18.31 -10.53 -3.24
C VAL A 103 18.13 -9.08 -3.68
N ALA A 104 17.93 -8.85 -4.98
CA ALA A 104 17.67 -7.54 -5.55
C ALA A 104 17.04 -7.68 -6.94
N LEU A 105 16.06 -6.83 -7.25
CA LEU A 105 15.53 -6.66 -8.60
C LEU A 105 15.90 -5.26 -9.09
N SER A 106 16.47 -5.19 -10.28
CA SER A 106 16.61 -3.95 -11.04
C SER A 106 15.23 -3.44 -11.48
N LYS A 107 15.18 -2.17 -11.86
CA LYS A 107 13.97 -1.52 -12.34
C LYS A 107 13.41 -2.19 -13.60
N GLU A 108 14.29 -2.64 -14.49
CA GLU A 108 13.95 -3.38 -15.70
C GLU A 108 13.32 -4.73 -15.37
N GLU A 109 13.87 -5.45 -14.39
CA GLU A 109 13.31 -6.73 -13.93
C GLU A 109 11.94 -6.55 -13.26
N VAL A 110 11.77 -5.52 -12.43
CA VAL A 110 10.46 -5.16 -11.86
C VAL A 110 9.44 -4.89 -12.98
N ARG A 111 9.84 -4.16 -14.01
CA ARG A 111 8.96 -3.89 -15.17
C ARG A 111 8.59 -5.17 -15.91
N GLN A 112 9.53 -6.09 -16.11
CA GLN A 112 9.28 -7.38 -16.76
C GLN A 112 8.30 -8.22 -15.95
N VAL A 113 8.46 -8.31 -14.63
CA VAL A 113 7.54 -9.02 -13.73
C VAL A 113 6.13 -8.44 -13.79
N ILE A 114 6.01 -7.11 -13.76
CA ILE A 114 4.69 -6.45 -13.89
C ILE A 114 4.08 -6.78 -15.25
N GLN A 115 4.84 -6.67 -16.34
CA GLN A 115 4.33 -6.98 -17.68
C GLN A 115 3.87 -8.44 -17.79
N SER A 116 4.68 -9.40 -17.35
CA SER A 116 4.32 -10.83 -17.40
C SER A 116 3.09 -11.17 -16.58
N THR A 117 2.91 -10.50 -15.43
CA THR A 117 1.79 -10.75 -14.51
C THR A 117 0.51 -10.04 -14.96
N THR A 118 0.62 -8.89 -15.63
CA THR A 118 -0.55 -8.06 -16.02
C THR A 118 -1.16 -8.45 -17.36
N THR A 119 -0.40 -9.06 -18.30
CA THR A 119 -0.98 -9.59 -19.55
C THR A 119 -1.75 -10.88 -19.29
N GLY A 120 -3.05 -10.77 -19.04
CA GLY A 120 -4.00 -11.90 -18.99
C GLY A 120 -3.97 -12.71 -17.69
N TYR A 121 -2.81 -12.86 -17.05
CA TYR A 121 -2.66 -13.67 -15.84
C TYR A 121 -3.52 -13.17 -14.67
N LEU A 122 -3.57 -11.86 -14.40
CA LEU A 122 -4.48 -11.29 -13.38
C LEU A 122 -5.97 -11.45 -13.68
N GLN A 123 -6.36 -11.82 -14.91
CA GLN A 123 -7.77 -12.04 -15.27
C GLN A 123 -8.21 -13.49 -15.06
N GLU A 124 -7.26 -14.42 -15.00
CA GLU A 124 -7.54 -15.83 -14.76
C GLU A 124 -7.89 -16.07 -13.27
N VAL A 125 -8.80 -17.01 -13.02
CA VAL A 125 -9.08 -17.50 -11.65
C VAL A 125 -8.00 -18.53 -11.34
N SER A 126 -7.07 -18.19 -10.45
CA SER A 126 -6.00 -19.09 -10.05
C SER A 126 -5.73 -19.02 -8.54
N PRO A 127 -4.99 -19.97 -7.97
CA PRO A 127 -4.55 -19.93 -6.56
C PRO A 127 -3.59 -18.76 -6.27
N ASP A 128 -3.08 -18.12 -7.31
CA ASP A 128 -2.13 -17.02 -7.23
C ASP A 128 -2.75 -15.67 -7.54
N THR A 129 -4.05 -15.63 -7.87
CA THR A 129 -4.78 -14.38 -8.12
C THR A 129 -5.99 -14.26 -7.20
N ALA A 130 -6.25 -13.05 -6.73
CA ALA A 130 -7.38 -12.76 -5.87
C ALA A 130 -7.87 -11.33 -6.05
N ASP A 131 -9.12 -11.09 -5.68
CA ASP A 131 -9.59 -9.73 -5.40
C ASP A 131 -9.02 -9.29 -4.04
N TYR A 132 -8.81 -7.98 -3.87
CA TYR A 132 -8.38 -7.40 -2.60
C TYR A 132 -9.40 -6.37 -2.10
N ASP A 133 -9.53 -6.26 -0.77
CA ASP A 133 -10.37 -5.24 -0.13
C ASP A 133 -9.52 -4.26 0.69
N VAL A 134 -9.88 -2.97 0.63
CA VAL A 134 -9.21 -1.88 1.35
C VAL A 134 -10.22 -1.11 2.16
N ASP A 135 -10.09 -1.20 3.49
CA ASP A 135 -10.88 -0.41 4.44
C ASP A 135 -9.97 0.51 5.25
N GLY A 136 -9.94 1.79 4.87
CA GLY A 136 -9.04 2.76 5.46
C GLY A 136 -7.58 2.39 5.20
N LYS A 137 -6.87 1.93 6.23
CA LYS A 137 -5.50 1.38 6.12
C LYS A 137 -5.48 -0.14 5.99
N GLY A 138 -6.58 -0.81 6.30
CA GLY A 138 -6.68 -2.27 6.30
C GLY A 138 -6.59 -2.82 4.89
N LEU A 139 -5.85 -3.91 4.73
CA LEU A 139 -5.77 -4.68 3.49
C LEU A 139 -6.14 -6.12 3.80
N PHE A 140 -7.08 -6.66 3.03
CA PHE A 140 -7.49 -8.04 3.09
C PHE A 140 -7.38 -8.71 1.72
N ILE A 141 -6.69 -9.86 1.68
CA ILE A 141 -6.49 -10.66 0.47
C ILE A 141 -6.72 -12.12 0.83
N ARG A 142 -7.52 -12.83 0.04
CA ARG A 142 -7.72 -14.27 0.17
C ARG A 142 -7.52 -14.96 -1.16
N PHE A 143 -6.50 -15.80 -1.22
CA PHE A 143 -6.21 -16.63 -2.39
C PHE A 143 -7.04 -17.91 -2.37
N TYR A 144 -7.42 -18.40 -3.55
CA TYR A 144 -8.19 -19.64 -3.67
C TYR A 144 -7.33 -20.88 -3.39
N PRO A 145 -7.94 -22.01 -2.98
CA PRO A 145 -7.23 -23.27 -2.86
C PRO A 145 -6.57 -23.70 -4.16
N ASP A 146 -5.36 -24.25 -4.05
CA ASP A 146 -4.70 -24.92 -5.16
C ASP A 146 -5.51 -26.16 -5.57
N PRO A 147 -5.88 -26.35 -6.85
CA PRO A 147 -6.53 -27.58 -7.32
C PRO A 147 -5.80 -28.86 -6.92
N GLN A 148 -4.47 -28.83 -6.77
CA GLN A 148 -3.66 -29.96 -6.32
C GLN A 148 -3.67 -30.14 -4.79
N LYS A 149 -3.97 -29.08 -4.03
CA LYS A 149 -4.06 -29.06 -2.56
C LYS A 149 -5.35 -28.34 -2.11
N PRO A 150 -6.54 -28.88 -2.47
CA PRO A 150 -7.80 -28.16 -2.34
C PRO A 150 -8.26 -27.98 -0.89
N ASN A 151 -7.56 -28.60 0.07
CA ASN A 151 -7.84 -28.52 1.49
C ASN A 151 -7.11 -27.36 2.18
N THR A 152 -6.40 -26.50 1.45
CA THR A 152 -5.74 -25.33 2.05
C THR A 152 -5.91 -24.09 1.22
N TYR A 153 -5.97 -22.92 1.86
CA TYR A 153 -5.89 -21.62 1.20
C TYR A 153 -5.05 -20.64 2.02
N LEU A 154 -4.62 -19.56 1.38
CA LEU A 154 -3.78 -18.53 1.97
C LEU A 154 -4.58 -17.22 2.15
N GLU A 155 -4.44 -16.62 3.32
CA GLU A 155 -5.01 -15.31 3.64
C GLU A 155 -3.88 -14.35 4.05
N LEU A 156 -3.93 -13.13 3.53
CA LEU A 156 -3.06 -12.04 3.94
C LEU A 156 -3.91 -10.90 4.48
N VAL A 157 -3.65 -10.51 5.72
CA VAL A 157 -4.38 -9.45 6.42
C VAL A 157 -3.39 -8.50 7.07
N GLY A 158 -3.60 -7.20 6.93
CA GLY A 158 -2.77 -6.23 7.65
C GLY A 158 -3.05 -4.81 7.21
N GLU A 159 -1.99 -4.02 7.05
CA GLU A 159 -2.12 -2.59 6.83
C GLU A 159 -1.17 -2.01 5.78
N ILE A 160 -1.62 -0.94 5.13
CA ILE A 160 -0.82 -0.08 4.27
C ILE A 160 -0.01 0.86 5.18
N THR A 161 1.32 0.81 5.04
CA THR A 161 2.26 1.63 5.82
C THR A 161 2.89 2.71 4.93
N ALA A 162 3.61 3.65 5.55
CA ALA A 162 4.38 4.64 4.80
C ALA A 162 5.51 4.04 3.94
N LYS A 163 5.93 2.80 4.21
CA LYS A 163 7.07 2.13 3.54
C LYS A 163 6.65 1.01 2.58
N GLY A 164 5.37 0.66 2.52
CA GLY A 164 4.88 -0.48 1.76
C GLY A 164 3.69 -1.13 2.46
N LEU A 165 3.72 -2.45 2.62
CA LEU A 165 2.66 -3.21 3.30
C LEU A 165 3.23 -3.95 4.50
N ARG A 166 2.42 -4.11 5.55
CA ARG A 166 2.72 -5.00 6.68
C ARG A 166 1.58 -5.99 6.82
N LEU A 167 1.82 -7.26 6.50
CA LEU A 167 0.80 -8.29 6.40
C LEU A 167 1.12 -9.51 7.26
N ASP A 168 0.10 -10.07 7.90
CA ASP A 168 0.13 -11.40 8.51
C ASP A 168 -0.24 -12.43 7.44
N LEU A 169 0.55 -13.50 7.33
CA LEU A 169 0.32 -14.59 6.38
C LEU A 169 -0.25 -15.78 7.16
N THR A 170 -1.49 -16.14 6.86
CA THR A 170 -2.18 -17.25 7.52
C THR A 170 -2.56 -18.31 6.50
N GLN A 171 -2.18 -19.55 6.76
CA GLN A 171 -2.66 -20.71 6.02
C GLN A 171 -3.86 -21.31 6.75
N HIS A 172 -4.94 -21.51 6.03
CA HIS A 172 -6.13 -22.17 6.56
C HIS A 172 -6.22 -23.59 6.02
N PHE A 173 -6.66 -24.52 6.86
CA PHE A 173 -6.88 -25.92 6.55
C PHE A 173 -8.37 -26.23 6.60
N ILE A 174 -8.93 -26.64 5.47
CA ILE A 174 -10.34 -26.97 5.32
C ILE A 174 -10.54 -28.46 5.53
N ASN A 175 -11.30 -28.84 6.57
CA ASN A 175 -11.77 -30.20 6.74
C ASN A 175 -13.20 -30.35 6.23
N TYR A 176 -13.35 -30.74 4.96
CA TYR A 176 -14.65 -30.90 4.31
C TYR A 176 -15.57 -31.95 4.96
N LEU A 177 -15.03 -32.92 5.71
CA LEU A 177 -15.82 -33.96 6.37
C LEU A 177 -16.40 -33.50 7.71
N LYS A 178 -15.68 -32.63 8.42
CA LYS A 178 -16.07 -32.15 9.75
C LYS A 178 -16.67 -30.75 9.75
N ALA A 179 -16.67 -30.07 8.60
CA ALA A 179 -16.99 -28.64 8.48
C ALA A 179 -16.17 -27.78 9.46
N ASP A 180 -14.93 -28.19 9.70
CA ASP A 180 -14.03 -27.58 10.67
C ASP A 180 -12.92 -26.82 9.93
N LEU A 181 -12.51 -25.69 10.50
CA LEU A 181 -11.52 -24.77 9.95
C LEU A 181 -10.40 -24.61 10.96
N ASP A 182 -9.24 -25.16 10.63
CA ASP A 182 -8.02 -24.92 11.40
C ASP A 182 -7.14 -23.88 10.68
N SER A 183 -6.31 -23.15 11.41
CA SER A 183 -5.53 -22.05 10.86
C SER A 183 -4.15 -21.96 11.51
N GLN A 184 -3.12 -21.76 10.69
CA GLN A 184 -1.76 -21.57 11.14
C GLN A 184 -1.22 -20.24 10.60
N VAL A 185 -0.81 -19.36 11.50
CA VAL A 185 -0.06 -18.16 11.14
C VAL A 185 1.35 -18.59 10.74
N LEU A 186 1.68 -18.41 9.47
CA LEU A 186 3.00 -18.69 8.92
C LEU A 186 3.97 -17.58 9.30
N PHE A 187 3.54 -16.32 9.14
CA PHE A 187 4.34 -15.15 9.45
C PHE A 187 3.46 -14.03 10.01
N LYS A 188 4.00 -13.31 10.99
CA LYS A 188 3.34 -12.15 11.59
C LYS A 188 4.11 -10.88 11.27
N GLY A 189 3.43 -9.91 10.67
CA GLY A 189 3.97 -8.60 10.32
C GLY A 189 5.05 -8.65 9.25
N ALA A 190 4.87 -9.47 8.21
CA ALA A 190 5.74 -9.49 7.05
C ALA A 190 5.75 -8.12 6.35
N GLU A 191 6.93 -7.51 6.25
CA GLU A 191 7.11 -6.18 5.65
C GLU A 191 7.41 -6.31 4.16
N PHE A 192 6.43 -5.98 3.32
CA PHE A 192 6.61 -5.91 1.87
C PHE A 192 7.13 -4.54 1.48
N ILE A 193 8.34 -4.52 0.93
CA ILE A 193 8.99 -3.31 0.43
C ILE A 193 8.45 -3.00 -0.96
N PHE A 194 8.10 -1.74 -1.21
CA PHE A 194 7.64 -1.31 -2.53
C PHE A 194 8.81 -0.98 -3.47
N LEU A 195 8.83 -1.60 -4.64
CA LEU A 195 9.80 -1.40 -5.71
C LEU A 195 9.11 -0.74 -6.93
N PRO A 196 9.43 0.53 -7.27
CA PRO A 196 8.81 1.21 -8.41
C PRO A 196 9.32 0.69 -9.76
N ALA A 197 8.45 0.71 -10.78
CA ALA A 197 8.81 0.35 -12.16
C ALA A 197 9.31 1.54 -13.02
N TYR A 198 9.20 2.77 -12.49
CA TYR A 198 9.44 4.04 -13.21
C TYR A 198 10.34 5.00 -12.44
#